data_AF-A0A6J0DQ94-F1
#
_entry.id   AF-A0A6J0DQ94-F1
#
_cell.length_a   1.000
_cell.length_b   1.000
_cell.length_c   1.000
_cell.angle_alpha   90.00
_cell.angle_beta   90.00
_cell.angle_gamma   90.00
#
_symmetry.space_group_name_H-M   'P 1'
#
loop_
_entity.id
_entity.type
_entity.pdbx_description
1 polymer ?
#
loop_
_entity_poly.entity_id
_entity_poly.type
_entity_poly.pdbx_seq_one_letter_code
_entity_poly.pdbx_strand_id
1 'polypeptide(L)'
;MASCMRSLFSDHSRYVESFRRFLNNSTEHQCMQEFMDKKLPGIIARIGKTKAEIKILSIGGGAGEIDLQILSKVQAQYPGICINNEVVEPSAEQIVKYKELVAKTSNLENIKFAWHKETSSEYQKRVLEEEPQKWDFIHMIQMLYYVKDIPATLRFFHGLLGANAKILIILVSGSSGWDKLWKKYGSRLPRDDLCQYVTSSDLTQILDNLGIKYECSDLLSTMDITDCFIDGNENGELLWDFLTETCNFNKTAPPDLKAEIMKDLQEPEFSVKKEGKILFNNNLSFIVVEA
;
A
#
# COMPACT_ATOMS: atom_id res chain seq x y z
N MET A 1 19.90 30.79 3.68
CA MET A 1 18.60 30.48 4.30
C MET A 1 18.45 28.97 4.28
N ALA A 2 18.24 28.32 5.42
CA ALA A 2 17.94 26.88 5.42
C ALA A 2 16.62 26.69 4.67
N SER A 3 16.61 25.87 3.62
CA SER A 3 15.38 25.51 2.92
C SER A 3 14.46 24.80 3.91
N CYS A 4 13.20 25.22 3.99
CA CYS A 4 12.20 24.51 4.79
C CYS A 4 12.06 23.07 4.25
N MET A 5 11.87 22.10 5.14
CA MET A 5 11.53 20.73 4.76
C MET A 5 10.21 20.73 3.99
N ARG A 6 10.12 19.94 2.92
CA ARG A 6 8.92 19.79 2.09
C ARG A 6 8.54 18.33 1.98
N SER A 7 7.24 18.05 1.93
CA SER A 7 6.74 16.69 1.71
C SER A 7 7.34 16.07 0.46
N LEU A 8 7.68 14.77 0.53
CA LEU A 8 8.16 13.98 -0.59
C LEU A 8 7.16 13.99 -1.77
N PHE A 9 5.86 14.05 -1.48
CA PHE A 9 4.80 14.13 -2.49
C PHE A 9 4.81 15.42 -3.31
N SER A 10 5.43 16.49 -2.79
CA SER A 10 5.57 17.74 -3.54
C SER A 10 6.56 17.64 -4.71
N ASP A 11 7.31 16.55 -4.81
CA ASP A 11 8.24 16.26 -5.90
C ASP A 11 8.02 14.82 -6.40
N HIS A 12 7.18 14.68 -7.43
CA HIS A 12 6.81 13.37 -7.97
C HIS A 12 8.00 12.53 -8.43
N SER A 13 8.99 13.15 -9.09
CA SER A 13 10.17 12.42 -9.57
C SER A 13 11.00 11.90 -8.41
N ARG A 14 11.17 12.69 -7.36
CA ARG A 14 11.90 12.28 -6.16
C ARG A 14 11.14 11.18 -5.41
N TYR A 15 9.82 11.32 -5.26
CA TYR A 15 8.97 10.29 -4.67
C TYR A 15 9.12 8.94 -5.38
N VAL A 16 9.00 8.92 -6.72
CA VAL A 16 9.12 7.69 -7.51
C VAL A 16 10.49 7.04 -7.35
N GLU A 17 11.56 7.83 -7.32
CA GLU A 17 12.92 7.31 -7.15
C GLU A 17 13.14 6.76 -5.73
N SER A 18 12.71 7.50 -4.70
CA SER A 18 12.77 7.04 -3.30
C SER A 18 11.93 5.78 -3.06
N PHE A 19 10.72 5.71 -3.61
CA PHE A 19 9.87 4.53 -3.54
C PHE A 19 10.53 3.32 -4.22
N ARG A 20 11.18 3.52 -5.37
CA ARG A 20 11.94 2.46 -6.06
C ARG A 20 13.09 1.94 -5.19
N ARG A 21 13.82 2.83 -4.49
CA ARG A 21 14.87 2.41 -3.54
C ARG A 21 14.28 1.64 -2.38
N PHE A 22 13.17 2.09 -1.81
CA PHE A 22 12.46 1.34 -0.78
C PHE A 22 12.12 -0.09 -1.23
N LEU A 23 11.52 -0.26 -2.41
CA LEU A 23 11.17 -1.59 -2.92
C LEU A 23 12.40 -2.48 -3.13
N ASN A 24 13.48 -1.94 -3.69
CA ASN A 24 14.71 -2.69 -3.94
C ASN A 24 15.49 -3.03 -2.65
N ASN A 25 15.28 -2.26 -1.58
CA ASN A 25 15.96 -2.40 -0.30
C ASN A 25 15.05 -2.99 0.78
N SER A 26 13.87 -3.49 0.45
CA SER A 26 12.95 -4.08 1.42
C SER A 26 12.40 -5.43 0.96
N THR A 27 11.81 -6.14 1.91
CA THR A 27 11.06 -7.38 1.63
C THR A 27 9.59 -7.10 1.33
N GLU A 28 9.22 -5.89 0.89
CA GLU A 28 7.84 -5.45 0.70
C GLU A 28 7.05 -6.41 -0.22
N HIS A 29 7.46 -6.52 -1.48
CA HIS A 29 6.79 -7.40 -2.44
C HIS A 29 6.98 -8.89 -2.10
N GLN A 30 8.08 -9.27 -1.46
CA GLN A 30 8.29 -10.65 -0.99
C GLN A 30 7.28 -11.03 0.10
N CYS A 31 7.03 -10.13 1.05
CA CYS A 31 6.05 -10.29 2.12
C CYS A 31 4.63 -10.39 1.54
N MET A 32 4.29 -9.52 0.59
CA MET A 32 3.02 -9.60 -0.13
C MET A 32 2.88 -10.92 -0.89
N GLN A 33 3.90 -11.35 -1.64
CA GLN A 33 3.90 -12.61 -2.36
C GLN A 33 3.67 -13.80 -1.42
N GLU A 34 4.33 -13.83 -0.25
CA GLU A 34 4.11 -14.87 0.76
C GLU A 34 2.64 -14.92 1.21
N PHE A 35 2.01 -13.77 1.44
CA PHE A 35 0.59 -13.70 1.76
C PHE A 35 -0.28 -14.20 0.60
N MET A 36 0.01 -13.77 -0.63
CA MET A 36 -0.73 -14.19 -1.83
C MET A 36 -0.63 -15.70 -2.05
N ASP A 37 0.49 -16.33 -1.71
CA ASP A 37 0.68 -17.76 -1.87
C ASP A 37 0.02 -18.57 -0.74
N LYS A 38 0.15 -18.13 0.51
CA LYS A 38 -0.24 -18.94 1.69
C LYS A 38 -1.63 -18.65 2.21
N LYS A 39 -2.14 -17.42 2.07
CA LYS A 39 -3.36 -16.96 2.73
C LYS A 39 -4.46 -16.61 1.74
N LEU A 40 -4.14 -15.91 0.65
CA LEU A 40 -5.13 -15.45 -0.31
C LEU A 40 -6.04 -16.57 -0.86
N PRO A 41 -5.55 -17.79 -1.21
CA PRO A 41 -6.42 -18.85 -1.75
C PRO A 41 -7.59 -19.21 -0.82
N GLY A 42 -7.38 -19.20 0.49
CA GLY A 42 -8.44 -19.44 1.47
C GLY A 42 -9.44 -18.27 1.56
N ILE A 43 -8.94 -17.04 1.46
CA ILE A 43 -9.76 -15.81 1.51
C ILE A 43 -10.70 -15.73 0.31
N ILE A 44 -10.19 -16.01 -0.89
CA ILE A 44 -10.95 -15.92 -2.14
C ILE A 44 -11.74 -17.19 -2.47
N ALA A 45 -11.66 -18.24 -1.65
CA ALA A 45 -12.22 -19.57 -1.97
C ALA A 45 -13.72 -19.57 -2.33
N ARG A 46 -14.48 -18.56 -1.89
CA ARG A 46 -15.93 -18.47 -2.08
C ARG A 46 -16.42 -17.24 -2.83
N ILE A 47 -15.55 -16.33 -3.27
CA ILE A 47 -15.97 -15.07 -3.91
C ILE A 47 -16.69 -15.30 -5.24
N GLY A 48 -16.31 -16.35 -5.98
CA GLY A 48 -16.87 -16.73 -7.28
C GLY A 48 -17.92 -17.85 -7.22
N LYS A 49 -18.32 -18.29 -6.02
CA LYS A 49 -19.28 -19.40 -5.88
C LYS A 49 -20.60 -19.02 -6.58
N THR A 50 -21.08 -19.88 -7.48
CA THR A 50 -22.30 -19.70 -8.30
C THR A 50 -22.32 -18.49 -9.25
N LYS A 51 -21.17 -17.83 -9.50
CA LYS A 51 -21.10 -16.68 -10.40
C LYS A 51 -20.61 -17.09 -11.79
N ALA A 52 -21.17 -16.48 -12.82
CA ALA A 52 -20.73 -16.66 -14.21
C ALA A 52 -19.57 -15.73 -14.60
N GLU A 53 -19.34 -14.68 -13.81
CA GLU A 53 -18.26 -13.71 -13.94
C GLU A 53 -17.80 -13.33 -12.53
N ILE A 54 -16.49 -13.09 -12.34
CA ILE A 54 -15.91 -12.58 -11.10
C ILE A 54 -15.49 -11.12 -11.31
N LYS A 55 -15.98 -10.21 -10.48
CA LYS A 55 -15.69 -8.78 -10.54
C LYS A 55 -14.69 -8.38 -9.46
N ILE A 56 -13.52 -7.90 -9.88
CA ILE A 56 -12.43 -7.45 -9.01
C ILE A 56 -12.21 -5.95 -9.20
N LEU A 57 -12.16 -5.23 -8.08
CA LEU A 57 -11.86 -3.81 -8.05
C LEU A 57 -10.53 -3.56 -7.33
N SER A 58 -9.56 -3.09 -8.09
CA SER A 58 -8.25 -2.69 -7.61
C SER A 58 -8.25 -1.18 -7.36
N ILE A 59 -8.08 -0.79 -6.10
CA ILE A 59 -7.96 0.62 -5.71
C ILE A 59 -6.49 0.90 -5.42
N GLY A 60 -5.90 1.81 -6.20
CA GLY A 60 -4.46 2.09 -6.16
C GLY A 60 -3.60 0.95 -6.71
N GLY A 61 -4.03 0.34 -7.82
CA GLY A 61 -3.36 -0.84 -8.40
C GLY A 61 -1.92 -0.61 -8.90
N GLY A 62 -1.46 0.64 -8.98
CA GLY A 62 -0.09 0.95 -9.34
C GLY A 62 0.32 0.36 -10.68
N ALA A 63 1.48 -0.30 -10.72
CA ALA A 63 2.02 -0.96 -11.90
C ALA A 63 1.54 -2.41 -12.09
N GLY A 64 0.65 -2.90 -11.22
CA GLY A 64 -0.11 -4.15 -11.40
C GLY A 64 0.59 -5.45 -11.04
N GLU A 65 1.80 -5.41 -10.47
CA GLU A 65 2.53 -6.63 -10.09
C GLU A 65 1.75 -7.49 -9.09
N ILE A 66 1.19 -6.85 -8.06
CA ILE A 66 0.42 -7.55 -7.03
C ILE A 66 -0.97 -7.94 -7.55
N ASP A 67 -1.61 -7.08 -8.34
CA ASP A 67 -2.89 -7.39 -8.99
C ASP A 67 -2.80 -8.66 -9.84
N LEU A 68 -1.75 -8.83 -10.64
CA LEU A 68 -1.56 -10.04 -11.44
C LEU A 68 -1.33 -11.29 -10.57
N GLN A 69 -0.69 -11.15 -9.40
CA GLN A 69 -0.60 -12.26 -8.45
C GLN A 69 -1.97 -12.64 -7.90
N ILE A 70 -2.79 -11.65 -7.50
CA ILE A 70 -4.17 -11.87 -7.03
C ILE A 70 -4.98 -12.57 -8.11
N LEU A 71 -4.95 -12.04 -9.34
CA LEU A 71 -5.66 -12.59 -10.49
C LEU A 71 -5.24 -14.03 -10.77
N SER A 72 -3.94 -14.35 -10.68
CA SER A 72 -3.46 -15.72 -10.85
C SER A 72 -4.08 -16.70 -9.83
N LYS A 73 -4.27 -16.27 -8.57
CA LYS A 73 -4.91 -17.11 -7.53
C LYS A 73 -6.40 -17.25 -7.78
N VAL A 74 -7.07 -16.18 -8.23
CA VAL A 74 -8.49 -16.23 -8.59
C VAL A 74 -8.70 -17.16 -9.78
N GLN A 75 -7.89 -17.07 -10.84
CA GLN A 75 -7.96 -17.99 -11.98
C GLN A 75 -7.72 -19.45 -11.57
N ALA A 76 -6.73 -19.70 -10.71
CA ALA A 76 -6.45 -21.05 -10.21
C ALA A 76 -7.62 -21.63 -9.40
N GLN A 77 -8.29 -20.78 -8.62
CA GLN A 77 -9.47 -21.16 -7.83
C GLN A 77 -10.73 -21.37 -8.70
N TYR A 78 -10.83 -20.65 -9.81
CA TYR A 78 -12.01 -20.60 -10.68
C TYR A 78 -11.64 -20.73 -12.17
N PRO A 79 -11.15 -21.91 -12.60
CA PRO A 79 -10.69 -22.11 -13.96
C PRO A 79 -11.81 -21.89 -14.97
N GLY A 80 -11.53 -21.10 -16.01
CA GLY A 80 -12.46 -20.83 -17.12
C GLY A 80 -13.54 -19.78 -16.85
N ILE A 81 -13.66 -19.25 -15.62
CA ILE A 81 -14.59 -18.16 -15.32
C ILE A 81 -14.01 -16.84 -15.85
N CYS A 82 -14.84 -16.00 -16.46
CA CYS A 82 -14.44 -14.65 -16.89
C CYS A 82 -14.21 -13.77 -15.67
N ILE A 83 -13.11 -13.01 -15.66
CA ILE A 83 -12.79 -12.06 -14.60
C ILE A 83 -12.85 -10.65 -15.20
N ASN A 84 -13.65 -9.76 -14.61
CA ASN A 84 -13.61 -8.33 -14.88
C ASN A 84 -12.76 -7.65 -13.81
N ASN A 85 -11.58 -7.15 -14.17
CA ASN A 85 -10.65 -6.47 -13.29
C ASN A 85 -10.61 -4.97 -13.62
N GLU A 86 -11.25 -4.16 -12.78
CA GLU A 86 -11.23 -2.71 -12.91
C GLU A 86 -10.22 -2.10 -11.93
N VAL A 87 -9.45 -1.13 -12.42
CA VAL A 87 -8.36 -0.50 -11.69
C VAL A 87 -8.62 0.99 -11.56
N VAL A 88 -8.59 1.51 -10.34
CA VAL A 88 -8.67 2.94 -10.03
C VAL A 88 -7.28 3.41 -9.62
N GLU A 89 -6.61 4.15 -10.50
CA GLU A 89 -5.23 4.58 -10.32
C GLU A 89 -5.04 6.01 -10.86
N PRO A 90 -4.73 7.03 -10.03
CA PRO A 90 -4.59 8.40 -10.51
C PRO A 90 -3.33 8.62 -11.37
N SER A 91 -2.27 7.83 -11.19
CA SER A 91 -1.00 8.01 -11.90
C SER A 91 -1.05 7.41 -13.31
N ALA A 92 -0.94 8.28 -14.31
CA ALA A 92 -0.84 7.85 -15.71
C ALA A 92 0.40 7.00 -15.97
N GLU A 93 1.53 7.30 -15.30
CA GLU A 93 2.77 6.52 -15.45
C GLU A 93 2.58 5.09 -14.94
N GLN A 94 1.89 4.92 -13.80
CA GLN A 94 1.62 3.61 -13.23
C GLN A 94 0.65 2.81 -14.12
N ILE A 95 -0.40 3.44 -14.65
CA ILE A 95 -1.30 2.79 -15.62
C ILE A 95 -0.53 2.33 -16.86
N VAL A 96 0.40 3.13 -17.39
CA VAL A 96 1.22 2.74 -18.54
C VAL A 96 2.04 1.49 -18.22
N LYS A 97 2.75 1.46 -17.09
CA LYS A 97 3.52 0.29 -16.65
C LYS A 97 2.64 -0.94 -16.45
N TYR A 98 1.44 -0.77 -15.88
CA TYR A 98 0.48 -1.86 -15.72
C TYR A 98 0.04 -2.40 -17.08
N LYS A 99 -0.33 -1.55 -18.03
CA LYS A 99 -0.69 -1.98 -19.40
C LYS A 99 0.46 -2.73 -20.09
N GLU A 100 1.70 -2.26 -19.95
CA GLU A 100 2.89 -2.94 -20.45
C GLU A 100 3.10 -4.31 -19.80
N LEU A 101 2.86 -4.40 -18.48
CA LEU A 101 2.94 -5.65 -17.72
C LEU A 101 1.88 -6.66 -18.17
N VAL A 102 0.63 -6.21 -18.39
CA VAL A 102 -0.44 -7.05 -18.94
C VAL A 102 -0.08 -7.53 -20.35
N ALA A 103 0.43 -6.64 -21.21
CA ALA A 103 0.77 -6.98 -22.59
C ALA A 103 1.87 -8.04 -22.73
N LYS A 104 2.79 -8.13 -21.75
CA LYS A 104 3.87 -9.13 -21.73
C LYS A 104 3.53 -10.41 -20.94
N THR A 105 2.38 -10.46 -20.29
CA THR A 105 1.97 -11.59 -19.44
C THR A 105 1.03 -12.52 -20.20
N SER A 106 1.38 -13.80 -20.27
CA SER A 106 0.53 -14.85 -20.83
C SER A 106 -0.55 -15.31 -19.85
N ASN A 107 -1.53 -16.11 -20.32
CA ASN A 107 -2.61 -16.69 -19.50
C ASN A 107 -3.59 -15.65 -18.92
N LEU A 108 -3.86 -14.57 -19.65
CA LEU A 108 -4.80 -13.52 -19.25
C LEU A 108 -6.05 -13.47 -20.15
N GLU A 109 -6.30 -14.49 -20.97
CA GLU A 109 -7.33 -14.47 -22.02
C GLU A 109 -8.76 -14.38 -21.46
N ASN A 110 -9.00 -14.88 -20.25
CA ASN A 110 -10.28 -14.81 -19.56
C ASN A 110 -10.41 -13.57 -18.63
N ILE A 111 -9.44 -12.65 -18.66
CA ILE A 111 -9.45 -11.44 -17.83
C ILE A 111 -9.66 -10.21 -18.71
N LYS A 112 -10.70 -9.44 -18.38
CA LYS A 112 -10.96 -8.12 -18.96
C LYS A 112 -10.41 -7.06 -18.02
N PHE A 113 -9.63 -6.13 -18.56
CA PHE A 113 -9.08 -5.01 -17.80
C PHE A 113 -9.76 -3.70 -18.19
N ALA A 114 -10.13 -2.90 -17.19
CA ALA A 114 -10.45 -1.49 -17.36
C ALA A 114 -9.60 -0.64 -16.41
N TRP A 115 -9.12 0.50 -16.88
CA TRP A 115 -8.30 1.42 -16.09
C TRP A 115 -8.98 2.78 -16.03
N HIS A 116 -9.23 3.24 -14.81
CA HIS A 116 -9.82 4.53 -14.51
C HIS A 116 -8.73 5.42 -13.94
N LYS A 117 -8.36 6.45 -14.70
CA LYS A 117 -7.36 7.44 -14.29
C LYS A 117 -8.00 8.47 -13.35
N GLU A 118 -8.25 8.06 -12.12
CA GLU A 118 -8.89 8.86 -11.08
C GLU A 118 -8.49 8.35 -9.68
N THR A 119 -8.69 9.18 -8.66
CA THR A 119 -8.54 8.80 -7.25
C THR A 119 -9.73 7.97 -6.77
N SER A 120 -9.58 7.27 -5.64
CA SER A 120 -10.70 6.57 -5.00
C SER A 120 -11.86 7.50 -4.62
N SER A 121 -11.57 8.76 -4.29
CA SER A 121 -12.59 9.78 -3.98
C SER A 121 -13.35 10.24 -5.22
N GLU A 122 -12.67 10.43 -6.34
CA GLU A 122 -13.30 10.76 -7.63
C GLU A 122 -14.16 9.60 -8.13
N TYR A 123 -13.62 8.38 -8.08
CA TYR A 123 -14.36 7.15 -8.38
C TYR A 123 -15.62 7.04 -7.52
N GLN A 124 -15.50 7.27 -6.20
CA GLN A 124 -16.65 7.26 -5.29
C GLN A 124 -17.72 8.27 -5.70
N LYS A 125 -17.35 9.51 -6.06
CA LYS A 125 -18.32 10.52 -6.50
C LYS A 125 -19.02 10.11 -7.79
N ARG A 126 -18.27 9.64 -8.78
CA ARG A 126 -18.80 9.17 -10.06
C ARG A 126 -19.77 8.00 -9.90
N VAL A 127 -19.40 7.00 -9.10
CA VAL A 127 -20.26 5.82 -8.86
C VAL A 127 -21.51 6.15 -8.05
N LEU A 128 -21.48 7.17 -7.17
CA LEU A 128 -22.67 7.65 -6.46
C LEU A 128 -23.68 8.36 -7.38
N GLU A 129 -23.24 8.87 -8.53
CA GLU A 129 -24.11 9.47 -9.56
C GLU A 129 -24.68 8.42 -10.52
N GLU A 130 -24.07 7.23 -10.59
CA GLU A 130 -24.45 6.09 -11.43
C GLU A 130 -25.18 5.00 -10.60
N GLU A 131 -25.62 3.91 -11.25
CA GLU A 131 -26.15 2.74 -10.53
C GLU A 131 -24.98 1.91 -9.96
N PRO A 132 -24.87 1.74 -8.63
CA PRO A 132 -23.68 1.14 -8.02
C PRO A 132 -23.56 -0.36 -8.32
N GLN A 133 -22.50 -0.71 -9.05
CA GLN A 133 -22.12 -2.10 -9.28
C GLN A 133 -21.61 -2.77 -8.00
N LYS A 134 -21.97 -4.05 -7.81
CA LYS A 134 -21.40 -4.91 -6.77
C LYS A 134 -20.14 -5.62 -7.23
N TRP A 135 -19.21 -5.81 -6.30
CA TRP A 135 -17.91 -6.45 -6.51
C TRP A 135 -17.78 -7.72 -5.69
N ASP A 136 -16.95 -8.64 -6.21
CA ASP A 136 -16.70 -9.94 -5.57
C ASP A 136 -15.40 -9.92 -4.78
N PHE A 137 -14.47 -9.06 -5.18
CA PHE A 137 -13.26 -8.78 -4.43
C PHE A 137 -12.85 -7.33 -4.67
N ILE A 138 -12.53 -6.62 -3.59
CA ILE A 138 -11.95 -5.28 -3.66
C ILE A 138 -10.60 -5.36 -2.96
N HIS A 139 -9.58 -4.67 -3.45
CA HIS A 139 -8.34 -4.53 -2.69
C HIS A 139 -7.78 -3.11 -2.71
N MET A 140 -7.22 -2.72 -1.57
CA MET A 140 -6.60 -1.40 -1.30
C MET A 140 -5.22 -1.64 -0.71
N ILE A 141 -4.20 -1.69 -1.56
CA ILE A 141 -2.85 -2.11 -1.17
C ILE A 141 -1.97 -0.88 -1.10
N GLN A 142 -1.45 -0.57 0.11
CA GLN A 142 -0.51 0.53 0.35
C GLN A 142 -0.93 1.90 -0.18
N MET A 143 -2.23 2.19 -0.18
CA MET A 143 -2.79 3.40 -0.79
C MET A 143 -3.68 4.26 0.12
N LEU A 144 -4.11 3.75 1.28
CA LEU A 144 -4.98 4.52 2.19
C LEU A 144 -4.28 5.72 2.83
N TYR A 145 -2.95 5.77 2.80
CA TYR A 145 -2.17 6.96 3.16
C TYR A 145 -2.59 8.19 2.35
N TYR A 146 -3.05 8.00 1.11
CA TYR A 146 -3.38 9.07 0.17
C TYR A 146 -4.88 9.39 0.12
N VAL A 147 -5.66 8.80 1.03
CA VAL A 147 -7.10 8.99 1.10
C VAL A 147 -7.41 10.00 2.20
N LYS A 148 -8.14 11.06 1.86
CA LYS A 148 -8.48 12.14 2.81
C LYS A 148 -9.46 11.69 3.91
N ASP A 149 -10.51 10.96 3.54
CA ASP A 149 -11.55 10.49 4.46
C ASP A 149 -11.61 8.95 4.44
N ILE A 150 -10.73 8.33 5.21
CA ILE A 150 -10.63 6.87 5.32
C ILE A 150 -11.95 6.25 5.80
N PRO A 151 -12.61 6.73 6.89
CA PRO A 151 -13.89 6.17 7.32
C PRO A 151 -14.98 6.20 6.24
N ALA A 152 -15.11 7.30 5.49
CA ALA A 152 -16.08 7.38 4.41
C ALA A 152 -15.74 6.44 3.25
N THR A 153 -14.46 6.35 2.89
CA THR A 153 -13.95 5.42 1.86
C THR A 153 -14.25 3.97 2.23
N LEU A 154 -13.91 3.53 3.45
CA LEU A 154 -14.16 2.15 3.89
C LEU A 154 -15.66 1.83 3.88
N ARG A 155 -16.49 2.73 4.39
CA ARG A 155 -17.95 2.57 4.38
C ARG A 155 -18.48 2.44 2.96
N PHE A 156 -18.00 3.28 2.04
CA PHE A 156 -18.42 3.27 0.65
C PHE A 156 -18.06 1.95 -0.05
N PHE A 157 -16.79 1.56 -0.03
CA PHE A 157 -16.35 0.35 -0.72
C PHE A 157 -16.89 -0.94 -0.07
N HIS A 158 -17.07 -0.96 1.25
CA HIS A 158 -17.81 -2.04 1.93
C HIS A 158 -19.26 -2.12 1.41
N GLY A 159 -19.91 -0.98 1.21
CA GLY A 159 -21.24 -0.88 0.59
C GLY A 159 -21.31 -1.41 -0.84
N LEU A 160 -20.18 -1.58 -1.54
CA LEU A 160 -20.12 -2.17 -2.88
C LEU A 160 -19.89 -3.69 -2.88
N LEU A 161 -19.75 -4.33 -1.73
CA LEU A 161 -19.58 -5.79 -1.66
C LEU A 161 -20.86 -6.53 -2.05
N GLY A 162 -20.69 -7.56 -2.90
CA GLY A 162 -21.71 -8.56 -3.21
C GLY A 162 -21.70 -9.72 -2.21
N ALA A 163 -22.55 -10.73 -2.45
CA ALA A 163 -22.61 -11.90 -1.58
C ALA A 163 -21.29 -12.70 -1.58
N ASN A 164 -20.80 -13.05 -0.38
CA ASN A 164 -19.52 -13.71 -0.11
C ASN A 164 -18.27 -12.93 -0.58
N ALA A 165 -18.43 -11.65 -0.93
CA ALA A 165 -17.32 -10.82 -1.35
C ALA A 165 -16.44 -10.42 -0.15
N LYS A 166 -15.23 -9.96 -0.45
CA LYS A 166 -14.25 -9.53 0.56
C LYS A 166 -13.57 -8.24 0.13
N ILE A 167 -13.07 -7.46 1.09
CA ILE A 167 -12.03 -6.44 0.84
C ILE A 167 -10.72 -6.93 1.44
N LEU A 168 -9.62 -6.82 0.68
CA LEU A 168 -8.26 -6.93 1.22
C LEU A 168 -7.65 -5.53 1.34
N ILE A 169 -7.22 -5.17 2.53
CA ILE A 169 -6.51 -3.92 2.78
C ILE A 169 -5.12 -4.27 3.31
N ILE A 170 -4.08 -3.64 2.74
CA ILE A 170 -2.69 -3.82 3.19
C ILE A 170 -2.13 -2.46 3.56
N LEU A 171 -1.63 -2.35 4.79
CA LEU A 171 -0.91 -1.19 5.32
C LEU A 171 0.25 -1.64 6.21
N VAL A 172 1.11 -0.71 6.63
CA VAL A 172 2.08 -0.98 7.68
C VAL A 172 1.37 -1.31 9.01
N SER A 173 1.95 -2.24 9.76
CA SER A 173 1.41 -2.69 11.03
C SER A 173 1.56 -1.60 12.10
N GLY A 174 0.61 -1.53 13.04
CA GLY A 174 0.75 -0.75 14.28
C GLY A 174 1.88 -1.22 15.20
N SER A 175 2.49 -2.37 14.91
CA SER A 175 3.69 -2.89 15.56
C SER A 175 4.98 -2.64 14.77
N SER A 176 4.90 -1.95 13.62
CA SER A 176 6.05 -1.64 12.77
C SER A 176 6.91 -0.52 13.33
N GLY A 177 8.11 -0.34 12.78
CA GLY A 177 8.95 0.82 13.05
C GLY A 177 8.31 2.13 12.58
N TRP A 178 7.43 2.07 11.57
CA TRP A 178 6.67 3.22 11.08
C TRP A 178 5.77 3.81 12.17
N ASP A 179 5.07 2.96 12.94
CA ASP A 179 4.24 3.41 14.08
C ASP A 179 5.04 4.26 15.06
N LYS A 180 6.25 3.80 15.42
CA LYS A 180 7.15 4.50 16.35
C LYS A 180 7.66 5.80 15.76
N LEU A 181 8.09 5.76 14.50
CA LEU A 181 8.63 6.91 13.79
C LEU A 181 7.58 8.02 13.68
N TRP A 182 6.37 7.69 13.25
CA TRP A 182 5.30 8.68 13.07
C TRP A 182 4.78 9.23 14.39
N LYS A 183 4.64 8.39 15.43
CA LYS A 183 4.24 8.87 16.77
C LYS A 183 5.28 9.81 17.39
N LYS A 184 6.57 9.50 17.24
CA LYS A 184 7.65 10.29 17.85
C LYS A 184 8.00 11.55 17.05
N TYR A 185 8.06 11.45 15.72
CA TYR A 185 8.60 12.50 14.85
C TYR A 185 7.59 13.12 13.89
N GLY A 186 6.38 12.58 13.76
CA GLY A 186 5.42 13.03 12.75
C GLY A 186 4.92 14.49 12.93
N SER A 187 5.13 15.12 14.08
CA SER A 187 4.88 16.57 14.28
C SER A 187 6.06 17.45 13.88
N ARG A 188 7.25 16.88 13.72
CA ARG A 188 8.50 17.55 13.32
C ARG A 188 8.81 17.36 11.83
N LEU A 189 8.12 16.45 11.15
CA LEU A 189 8.20 16.23 9.71
C LEU A 189 7.13 17.07 8.98
N PRO A 190 7.34 17.41 7.70
CA PRO A 190 6.33 18.09 6.89
C PRO A 190 5.05 17.25 6.83
N ARG A 191 3.94 17.84 7.27
CA ARG A 191 2.60 17.33 6.98
C ARG A 191 2.06 18.09 5.78
N ASP A 192 1.71 17.37 4.72
CA ASP A 192 0.81 17.92 3.71
C ASP A 192 -0.58 17.28 3.85
N ASP A 193 -1.56 17.85 3.15
CA ASP A 193 -2.91 17.29 3.09
C ASP A 193 -2.99 16.06 2.14
N LEU A 194 -1.85 15.57 1.64
CA LEU A 194 -1.78 14.53 0.59
C LEU A 194 -1.41 13.16 1.16
N CYS A 195 -0.72 13.09 2.31
CA CYS A 195 -0.33 11.84 2.95
C CYS A 195 -0.67 11.82 4.45
N GLN A 196 -1.33 10.75 4.89
CA GLN A 196 -1.68 10.49 6.28
C GLN A 196 -0.86 9.33 6.85
N TYR A 197 -0.28 9.54 8.03
CA TYR A 197 0.40 8.50 8.80
C TYR A 197 -0.61 7.62 9.50
N VAL A 198 -1.01 6.54 8.83
CA VAL A 198 -2.00 5.58 9.33
C VAL A 198 -1.42 4.17 9.35
N THR A 199 -1.69 3.45 10.42
CA THR A 199 -1.28 2.06 10.61
C THR A 199 -2.50 1.15 10.66
N SER A 200 -2.28 -0.17 10.73
CA SER A 200 -3.36 -1.10 11.00
C SER A 200 -4.10 -0.83 12.31
N SER A 201 -3.44 -0.29 13.34
CA SER A 201 -4.12 0.08 14.61
C SER A 201 -5.19 1.15 14.41
N ASP A 202 -4.90 2.14 13.56
CA ASP A 202 -5.87 3.20 13.23
C ASP A 202 -7.02 2.63 12.40
N LEU A 203 -6.69 1.76 11.45
CA LEU A 203 -7.66 1.15 10.55
C LEU A 203 -8.62 0.19 11.26
N THR A 204 -8.12 -0.67 12.16
CA THR A 204 -8.96 -1.58 12.94
C THR A 204 -9.90 -0.81 13.86
N GLN A 205 -9.43 0.27 14.50
CA GLN A 205 -10.27 1.14 15.30
C GLN A 205 -11.40 1.81 14.47
N ILE A 206 -11.11 2.22 13.24
CA ILE A 206 -12.13 2.76 12.31
C ILE A 206 -13.14 1.67 11.96
N LEU A 207 -12.69 0.46 11.61
CA LEU A 207 -13.57 -0.65 11.25
C LEU A 207 -14.47 -1.08 12.43
N ASP A 208 -13.94 -1.11 13.65
CA ASP A 208 -14.69 -1.38 14.87
C ASP A 208 -15.80 -0.33 15.08
N ASN A 209 -15.46 0.96 14.91
CA ASN A 209 -16.42 2.07 15.03
C ASN A 209 -17.49 2.04 13.93
N LEU A 210 -17.17 1.49 12.76
CA LEU A 210 -18.12 1.28 11.66
C LEU A 210 -18.98 0.02 11.86
N GLY A 211 -18.66 -0.84 12.83
CA GLY A 211 -19.32 -2.13 13.03
C GLY A 211 -19.06 -3.12 11.89
N ILE A 212 -17.94 -2.96 11.17
CA ILE A 212 -17.56 -3.80 10.03
C ILE A 212 -16.72 -4.98 10.54
N LYS A 213 -17.08 -6.20 10.13
CA LYS A 213 -16.34 -7.40 10.52
C LYS A 213 -15.09 -7.56 9.67
N TYR A 214 -13.96 -7.84 10.34
CA TYR A 214 -12.68 -8.10 9.67
C TYR A 214 -11.84 -9.14 10.42
N GLU A 215 -10.83 -9.67 9.73
CA GLU A 215 -9.69 -10.37 10.31
C GLU A 215 -8.41 -9.60 9.97
N CYS A 216 -7.47 -9.50 10.91
CA CYS A 216 -6.19 -8.83 10.71
C CYS A 216 -5.06 -9.83 10.97
N SER A 217 -4.07 -9.88 10.07
CA SER A 217 -2.88 -10.70 10.24
C SER A 217 -1.64 -9.91 9.88
N ASP A 218 -0.58 -10.08 10.66
CA ASP A 218 0.69 -9.40 10.44
C ASP A 218 1.72 -10.37 9.85
N LEU A 219 2.51 -9.88 8.90
CA LEU A 219 3.71 -10.55 8.42
C LEU A 219 4.93 -9.68 8.61
N LEU A 220 6.03 -10.32 8.99
CA LEU A 220 7.32 -9.68 9.13
C LEU A 220 7.79 -9.18 7.76
N SER A 221 8.16 -7.91 7.71
CA SER A 221 8.86 -7.33 6.58
C SER A 221 9.91 -6.37 7.10
N THR A 222 11.00 -6.22 6.35
CA THR A 222 12.14 -5.40 6.73
C THR A 222 12.55 -4.49 5.59
N MET A 223 13.10 -3.33 5.94
CA MET A 223 13.74 -2.40 5.01
C MET A 223 15.21 -2.24 5.45
N ASP A 224 16.15 -2.58 4.59
CA ASP A 224 17.58 -2.41 4.82
C ASP A 224 17.95 -0.93 4.69
N ILE A 225 18.16 -0.30 5.83
CA ILE A 225 18.48 1.12 5.95
C ILE A 225 19.97 1.33 6.24
N THR A 226 20.83 0.33 6.02
CA THR A 226 22.26 0.41 6.33
C THR A 226 22.93 1.60 5.63
N ASP A 227 22.56 1.85 4.37
CA ASP A 227 23.10 2.96 3.59
C ASP A 227 22.74 4.34 4.15
N CYS A 228 21.66 4.46 4.95
CA CYS A 228 21.30 5.71 5.63
C CYS A 228 22.38 6.18 6.62
N PHE A 229 23.29 5.29 7.03
CA PHE A 229 24.35 5.56 7.99
C PHE A 229 25.71 5.81 7.31
N ILE A 230 25.75 5.85 5.97
CA ILE A 230 26.95 6.13 5.19
C ILE A 230 26.80 7.53 4.58
N ASP A 231 27.56 8.49 5.10
CA ASP A 231 27.51 9.88 4.64
C ASP A 231 27.83 9.98 3.13
N GLY A 232 26.95 10.66 2.39
CA GLY A 232 27.08 10.85 0.95
C GLY A 232 26.66 9.65 0.08
N ASN A 233 26.14 8.57 0.69
CA ASN A 233 25.58 7.45 -0.08
C ASN A 233 24.25 7.86 -0.72
N GLU A 234 24.18 7.86 -2.05
CA GLU A 234 23.00 8.27 -2.82
C GLU A 234 21.75 7.42 -2.52
N ASN A 235 21.93 6.11 -2.33
CA ASN A 235 20.84 5.22 -1.94
C ASN A 235 20.35 5.58 -0.53
N GLY A 236 21.27 5.77 0.41
CA GLY A 236 20.96 6.23 1.76
C GLY A 236 20.20 7.56 1.79
N GLU A 237 20.58 8.53 0.96
CA GLU A 237 19.86 9.80 0.85
C GLU A 237 18.41 9.62 0.39
N LEU A 238 18.15 8.73 -0.56
CA LEU A 238 16.80 8.45 -1.07
C LEU A 238 15.96 7.65 -0.07
N LEU A 239 16.56 6.73 0.67
CA LEU A 239 15.89 6.00 1.75
C LEU A 239 15.55 6.92 2.93
N TRP A 240 16.41 7.89 3.25
CA TRP A 240 16.12 8.96 4.21
C TRP A 240 14.89 9.76 3.80
N ASP A 241 14.83 10.17 2.53
CA ASP A 241 13.70 10.93 1.99
C ASP A 241 12.40 10.11 2.12
N PHE A 242 12.44 8.80 1.88
CA PHE A 242 11.30 7.90 2.04
C PHE A 242 10.86 7.72 3.51
N LEU A 243 11.80 7.38 4.41
CA LEU A 243 11.52 7.20 5.84
C LEU A 243 10.86 8.43 6.47
N THR A 244 11.29 9.62 6.03
CA THR A 244 10.86 10.89 6.61
C THR A 244 9.77 11.59 5.81
N GLU A 245 9.34 10.99 4.70
CA GLU A 245 8.40 11.58 3.73
C GLU A 245 8.78 13.03 3.37
N THR A 246 10.08 13.30 3.24
CA THR A 246 10.64 14.65 3.08
C THR A 246 11.64 14.71 1.94
N CYS A 247 11.47 15.64 1.01
CA CYS A 247 12.45 15.86 -0.07
C CYS A 247 13.80 16.33 0.49
N ASN A 248 14.88 15.64 0.14
CA ASN A 248 16.25 16.00 0.52
C ASN A 248 16.38 16.21 2.04
N PHE A 249 15.86 15.29 2.85
CA PHE A 249 15.83 15.38 4.30
C PHE A 249 17.21 15.70 4.87
N ASN A 250 18.25 15.00 4.39
CA ASN A 250 19.63 15.21 4.83
C ASN A 250 20.18 16.62 4.64
N LYS A 251 19.60 17.42 3.73
CA LYS A 251 20.04 18.79 3.40
C LYS A 251 19.16 19.85 4.05
N THR A 252 17.95 19.50 4.47
CA THR A 252 16.91 20.45 4.89
C THR A 252 16.47 20.30 6.34
N ALA A 253 16.66 19.12 6.92
CA ALA A 253 16.29 18.84 8.30
C ALA A 253 17.15 19.64 9.30
N PRO A 254 16.57 20.10 10.42
CA PRO A 254 17.33 20.57 11.56
C PRO A 254 18.36 19.52 12.01
N PRO A 255 19.62 19.90 12.29
CA PRO A 255 20.67 18.95 12.66
C PRO A 255 20.33 18.09 13.89
N ASP A 256 19.62 18.65 14.86
CA ASP A 256 19.14 17.95 16.05
C ASP A 256 18.10 16.88 15.70
N LEU A 257 17.14 17.20 14.82
CA LEU A 257 16.15 16.25 14.33
C LEU A 257 16.80 15.07 13.61
N LYS A 258 17.73 15.36 12.68
CA LYS A 258 18.46 14.31 11.96
C LYS A 258 19.25 13.43 12.92
N ALA A 259 19.99 14.01 13.87
CA ALA A 259 20.78 13.26 14.83
C ALA A 259 19.91 12.36 15.73
N GLU A 260 18.75 12.84 16.16
CA GLU A 260 17.82 12.07 16.98
C GLU A 260 17.22 10.88 16.21
N ILE A 261 16.68 11.11 15.01
CA ILE A 261 16.13 10.03 14.18
C ILE A 261 17.22 9.02 13.84
N MET A 262 18.44 9.46 13.49
CA MET A 262 19.55 8.57 13.18
C MET A 262 19.94 7.68 14.37
N LYS A 263 19.91 8.21 15.58
CA LYS A 263 20.14 7.40 16.79
C LYS A 263 19.03 6.38 16.97
N ASP A 264 17.79 6.84 16.94
CA ASP A 264 16.60 6.02 17.18
C ASP A 264 16.42 4.90 16.16
N LEU A 265 16.68 5.15 14.88
CA LEU A 265 16.57 4.13 13.83
C LEU A 265 17.50 2.92 14.06
N GLN A 266 18.45 3.00 15.01
CA GLN A 266 19.29 1.89 15.41
C GLN A 266 18.79 1.15 16.66
N GLU A 267 17.80 1.69 17.35
CA GLU A 267 17.24 1.11 18.56
C GLU A 267 16.29 -0.05 18.23
N PRO A 268 16.16 -1.05 19.13
CA PRO A 268 15.36 -2.26 18.90
C PRO A 268 13.88 -2.02 18.60
N GLU A 269 13.36 -0.85 18.99
CA GLU A 269 11.96 -0.48 18.74
C GLU A 269 11.70 -0.06 17.28
N PHE A 270 12.74 0.32 16.53
CA PHE A 270 12.64 0.69 15.12
C PHE A 270 13.23 -0.37 14.20
N SER A 271 14.38 -0.94 14.57
CA SER A 271 15.18 -1.80 13.69
C SER A 271 15.83 -2.96 14.42
N VAL A 272 16.19 -3.99 13.67
CA VAL A 272 17.04 -5.10 14.14
C VAL A 272 18.39 -5.04 13.43
N LYS A 273 19.47 -5.22 14.20
CA LYS A 273 20.82 -5.36 13.65
C LYS A 273 21.11 -6.84 13.39
N LYS A 274 21.35 -7.21 12.13
CA LYS A 274 21.62 -8.60 11.73
C LYS A 274 22.65 -8.63 10.60
N GLU A 275 23.69 -9.46 10.76
CA GLU A 275 24.71 -9.67 9.72
C GLU A 275 25.37 -8.36 9.22
N GLY A 276 25.59 -7.41 10.14
CA GLY A 276 26.16 -6.10 9.82
C GLY A 276 25.19 -5.11 9.17
N LYS A 277 23.93 -5.50 8.96
CA LYS A 277 22.87 -4.65 8.42
C LYS A 277 21.96 -4.08 9.50
N ILE A 278 21.35 -2.94 9.20
CA ILE A 278 20.30 -2.32 10.02
C ILE A 278 18.97 -2.50 9.28
N LEU A 279 18.14 -3.39 9.80
CA LEU A 279 16.87 -3.79 9.20
C LEU A 279 15.72 -3.09 9.92
N PHE A 280 15.24 -2.01 9.35
CA PHE A 280 14.06 -1.30 9.84
C PHE A 280 12.83 -2.19 9.77
N ASN A 281 12.03 -2.17 10.83
CA ASN A 281 10.81 -2.96 10.94
C ASN A 281 9.73 -2.39 10.02
N ASN A 282 9.52 -3.06 8.90
CA ASN A 282 8.53 -2.73 7.88
C ASN A 282 7.32 -3.70 7.94
N ASN A 283 6.99 -4.25 9.12
CA ASN A 283 5.88 -5.20 9.26
C ASN A 283 4.63 -4.71 8.56
N LEU A 284 3.99 -5.60 7.81
CA LEU A 284 2.76 -5.32 7.08
C LEU A 284 1.59 -6.02 7.76
N SER A 285 0.45 -5.34 7.81
CA SER A 285 -0.83 -5.92 8.20
C SER A 285 -1.70 -6.14 6.99
N PHE A 286 -2.32 -7.31 6.94
CA PHE A 286 -3.27 -7.74 5.93
C PHE A 286 -4.62 -7.87 6.60
N ILE A 287 -5.53 -6.96 6.27
CA ILE A 287 -6.87 -6.87 6.84
C ILE A 287 -7.88 -7.35 5.81
N VAL A 288 -8.61 -8.40 6.15
CA VAL A 288 -9.66 -8.99 5.32
C VAL A 288 -11.01 -8.60 5.89
N VAL A 289 -11.77 -7.83 5.14
CA VAL A 289 -13.11 -7.36 5.52
C VAL A 289 -14.16 -8.24 4.86
N GLU A 290 -15.19 -8.59 5.63
CA GLU A 290 -16.35 -9.36 5.19
C GLU A 290 -17.44 -8.45 4.60
N ALA A 291 -18.28 -9.01 3.72
CA ALA A 291 -19.53 -8.39 3.24
C ALA A 291 -20.67 -8.44 4.26
#